data_AF-A0A9W6WME2-F1
#
_entry.id   AF-A0A9W6WME2-F1
#
_cell.length_a   1.000
_cell.length_b   1.000
_cell.length_c   1.000
_cell.angle_alpha   90.00
_cell.angle_beta   90.00
_cell.angle_gamma   90.00
#
_symmetry.space_group_name_H-M   'P 1'
#
loop_
_entity.id
_entity.type
_entity.pdbx_description
1 polymer ?
#
loop_
_entity_poly.entity_id
_entity_poly.type
_entity_poly.pdbx_seq_one_letter_code
_entity_poly.pdbx_strand_id
1 'polypeptide(L)'
;MKTLNSLVKVLDNLDLAPRYDIIVETLADPSKVPTCIKTLSSVTFVAEVTEPALSLLVPILDKSLKLSSSSQEQLRQTVIVIENLTRLVNNKREIETYIPILLPGVKKIVETASLPEVRDLASKALSVIEDAEAEHADGKFHVT
;
A
#
# COMPACT_ATOMS: atom_id res chain seq x y z
N MET A 1 -13.86 18.60 -1.20
CA MET A 1 -12.39 18.49 -1.12
C MET A 1 -11.78 19.21 0.10
N LYS A 2 -12.25 20.40 0.53
CA LYS A 2 -11.67 21.12 1.69
C LYS A 2 -11.56 20.29 2.98
N THR A 3 -12.62 19.55 3.35
CA THR A 3 -12.63 18.69 4.56
C THR A 3 -11.58 17.57 4.51
N LEU A 4 -11.45 16.88 3.38
CA LEU A 4 -10.48 15.80 3.21
C LEU A 4 -9.04 16.34 3.26
N ASN A 5 -8.77 17.48 2.63
CA ASN A 5 -7.47 18.17 2.72
C ASN A 5 -7.11 18.59 4.14
N SER A 6 -8.08 19.06 4.94
CA SER A 6 -7.84 19.39 6.34
C SER A 6 -7.56 18.13 7.17
N LEU A 7 -8.25 17.02 6.90
CA LEU A 7 -8.10 15.78 7.64
C LEU A 7 -6.74 15.11 7.39
N VAL A 8 -6.29 15.02 6.13
CA VAL A 8 -4.99 14.40 5.83
C VAL A 8 -3.81 15.20 6.38
N LYS A 9 -3.94 16.52 6.55
CA LYS A 9 -2.90 17.38 7.12
C LYS A 9 -2.74 17.23 8.65
N VAL A 10 -3.68 16.57 9.32
CA VAL A 10 -3.56 16.20 10.74
C VAL A 10 -2.67 14.97 10.90
N LEU A 11 -2.46 14.19 9.83
CA LEU A 11 -1.62 13.01 9.89
C LEU A 11 -0.15 13.40 9.99
N ASP A 12 0.52 12.85 10.99
CA ASP A 12 1.94 13.07 11.22
C ASP A 12 2.76 11.97 10.53
N ASN A 13 2.87 12.07 9.20
CA ASN A 13 3.77 11.22 8.42
C ASN A 13 4.57 12.08 7.43
N LEU A 14 5.85 12.31 7.77
CA LEU A 14 6.75 13.17 7.02
C LEU A 14 7.02 12.69 5.59
N ASP A 15 6.91 11.38 5.34
CA ASP A 15 7.09 10.81 4.01
C ASP A 15 5.88 11.10 3.12
N LEU A 16 4.68 11.17 3.69
CA LEU A 16 3.44 11.43 2.96
C LEU A 16 3.08 12.91 2.88
N ALA A 17 3.54 13.75 3.81
CA ALA A 17 3.18 15.16 3.88
C ALA A 17 3.36 15.94 2.56
N PRO A 18 4.48 15.79 1.80
CA PRO A 18 4.63 16.43 0.49
C PRO A 18 3.74 15.88 -0.62
N ARG A 19 3.06 14.75 -0.37
CA ARG A 19 2.24 14.01 -1.35
C ARG A 19 0.74 14.05 -1.02
N TYR A 20 0.32 14.68 0.08
CA TYR A 20 -1.11 14.69 0.44
C TYR A 20 -2.00 15.29 -0.63
N ASP A 21 -1.56 16.34 -1.34
CA ASP A 21 -2.37 16.94 -2.40
C ASP A 21 -2.63 15.94 -3.54
N ILE A 22 -1.60 15.21 -4.02
CA ILE A 22 -1.78 14.20 -5.08
C ILE A 22 -2.57 12.98 -4.59
N ILE A 23 -2.40 12.58 -3.33
CA ILE A 23 -3.18 11.48 -2.72
C ILE A 23 -4.66 11.85 -2.68
N VAL A 24 -5.00 13.03 -2.15
CA VAL A 24 -6.39 13.50 -2.05
C VAL A 24 -7.02 13.68 -3.43
N GLU A 25 -6.27 14.24 -4.39
CA GLU A 25 -6.74 14.34 -5.76
C GLU A 25 -7.01 12.97 -6.40
N THR A 26 -6.18 11.97 -6.11
CA THR A 26 -6.34 10.61 -6.64
C THR A 26 -7.50 9.87 -6.00
N LEU A 27 -7.75 10.10 -4.71
CA LEU A 27 -8.95 9.60 -4.02
C LEU A 27 -10.23 10.23 -4.59
N ALA A 28 -10.16 11.46 -5.11
CA ALA A 28 -11.27 12.12 -5.79
C ALA A 28 -11.46 11.63 -7.23
N ASP A 29 -10.37 11.37 -7.94
CA ASP A 29 -10.33 11.02 -9.34
C ASP A 29 -9.40 9.81 -9.58
N PRO A 30 -9.99 8.60 -9.71
CA PRO A 30 -9.23 7.38 -9.95
C PRO A 30 -8.42 7.36 -11.25
N SER A 31 -8.65 8.28 -12.20
CA SER A 31 -7.83 8.39 -13.41
C SER A 31 -6.38 8.81 -13.09
N LYS A 32 -6.15 9.41 -11.93
CA LYS A 32 -4.83 9.87 -11.46
C LYS A 32 -4.00 8.77 -10.78
N VAL A 33 -4.55 7.58 -10.56
CA VAL A 33 -3.86 6.45 -9.91
C VAL A 33 -2.48 6.18 -10.51
N PRO A 34 -2.28 6.12 -11.84
CA PRO A 34 -0.95 5.86 -12.42
C PRO A 34 0.08 6.94 -12.03
N THR A 35 -0.31 8.22 -12.03
CA THR A 35 0.56 9.33 -11.64
C THR A 35 0.88 9.28 -10.14
N CYS A 36 -0.12 9.00 -9.31
CA CYS A 36 0.07 8.88 -7.86
C CYS A 36 1.02 7.73 -7.50
N ILE A 37 0.83 6.56 -8.11
CA ILE A 37 1.70 5.39 -7.90
C ILE A 37 3.14 5.70 -8.33
N LYS A 38 3.32 6.36 -9.48
CA LYS A 38 4.65 6.80 -9.91
C LYS A 38 5.30 7.71 -8.87
N THR A 39 4.58 8.71 -8.37
CA THR A 39 5.08 9.60 -7.32
C THR A 39 5.44 8.85 -6.05
N LEU A 40 4.55 7.98 -5.55
CA LEU A 40 4.76 7.19 -4.33
C LEU A 40 5.94 6.21 -4.47
N SER A 41 6.14 5.62 -5.65
CA SER A 41 7.26 4.70 -5.90
C SER A 41 8.64 5.36 -5.83
N SER A 42 8.69 6.69 -5.96
CA SER A 42 9.94 7.47 -5.80
C SER A 42 10.20 7.93 -4.37
N VAL A 43 9.28 7.64 -3.43
CA VAL A 43 9.42 8.02 -2.03
C VAL A 43 10.27 6.99 -1.30
N THR A 44 11.27 7.46 -0.57
CA THR A 44 11.95 6.66 0.44
C THR A 44 11.12 6.73 1.71
N PHE A 45 10.40 5.66 2.02
CA PHE A 45 9.65 5.57 3.28
C PHE A 45 10.63 5.25 4.43
N VAL A 46 10.55 6.05 5.47
CA VAL A 46 11.40 6.00 6.67
C VAL A 46 10.55 6.01 7.94
N ALA A 47 9.46 6.78 7.94
CA ALA A 47 8.51 6.85 9.04
C ALA A 47 7.72 5.54 9.16
N GLU A 48 7.36 5.19 10.40
CA GLU A 48 6.44 4.11 10.70
C GLU A 48 5.10 4.34 9.98
N VAL A 49 4.58 3.27 9.37
CA VAL A 49 3.35 3.31 8.61
C VAL A 49 2.19 2.94 9.53
N THR A 50 1.47 3.97 9.97
CA THR A 50 0.33 3.81 10.87
C THR A 50 -0.98 3.51 10.13
N GLU A 51 -1.98 3.01 10.85
CA GLU A 51 -3.32 2.71 10.30
C GLU A 51 -3.93 3.88 9.49
N PRO A 52 -3.87 5.15 9.92
CA PRO A 52 -4.37 6.27 9.12
C PRO A 52 -3.62 6.46 7.79
N ALA A 53 -2.30 6.22 7.76
CA ALA A 53 -1.53 6.28 6.52
C ALA A 53 -1.96 5.16 5.56
N LEU A 54 -2.13 3.93 6.06
CA LEU A 54 -2.64 2.80 5.28
C LEU A 54 -4.05 3.10 4.73
N SER A 55 -4.92 3.71 5.52
CA SER A 55 -6.30 4.05 5.09
C SER A 55 -6.35 4.93 3.85
N LEU A 56 -5.33 5.79 3.64
CA LEU A 56 -5.22 6.65 2.47
C LEU A 56 -4.61 5.93 1.27
N LEU A 57 -3.61 5.09 1.50
CA LEU A 57 -2.81 4.47 0.45
C LEU A 57 -3.47 3.21 -0.11
N VAL A 58 -4.06 2.37 0.73
CA VAL A 58 -4.63 1.08 0.33
C VAL A 58 -5.69 1.21 -0.77
N PRO A 59 -6.65 2.17 -0.74
CA PRO A 59 -7.61 2.32 -1.83
C PRO A 59 -6.96 2.63 -3.20
N ILE A 60 -5.85 3.39 -3.20
CA ILE A 60 -5.10 3.73 -4.41
C ILE A 60 -4.36 2.49 -4.93
N LEU A 61 -3.74 1.72 -4.02
CA LEU A 61 -3.03 0.48 -4.33
C LEU A 61 -3.98 -0.58 -4.87
N ASP A 62 -5.11 -0.82 -4.20
CA ASP A 62 -6.14 -1.75 -4.64
C ASP A 62 -6.64 -1.42 -6.06
N LYS A 63 -6.88 -0.13 -6.33
CA LYS A 63 -7.27 0.31 -7.66
C LYS A 63 -6.16 0.03 -8.67
N SER A 64 -4.90 0.30 -8.34
CA SER A 64 -3.76 0.03 -9.23
C SER A 64 -3.61 -1.47 -9.53
N LEU A 65 -3.79 -2.35 -8.54
CA LEU A 65 -3.73 -3.81 -8.70
C LEU A 65 -4.86 -4.36 -9.58
N LYS A 66 -6.03 -3.73 -9.56
CA LYS A 66 -7.23 -4.15 -10.30
C LYS A 66 -7.35 -3.55 -11.71
N LEU A 67 -6.53 -2.55 -12.05
CA LEU A 67 -6.56 -1.92 -13.37
C LEU A 67 -6.07 -2.89 -14.45
N SER A 68 -6.97 -3.32 -15.33
CA SER A 68 -6.67 -4.23 -16.45
C SER A 68 -5.78 -3.58 -17.53
N SER A 69 -5.78 -2.24 -17.61
CA SER A 69 -4.96 -1.47 -18.54
C SER A 69 -3.60 -1.06 -17.96
N SER A 70 -3.22 -1.54 -16.78
CA SER A 70 -1.94 -1.18 -16.16
C SER A 70 -0.77 -1.75 -16.95
N SER A 71 0.21 -0.90 -17.21
CA SER A 71 1.48 -1.32 -17.80
C SER A 71 2.29 -2.17 -16.81
N GLN A 72 3.20 -3.00 -17.33
CA GLN A 72 4.14 -3.76 -16.49
C GLN A 72 4.97 -2.83 -15.57
N GLU A 73 5.30 -1.64 -16.07
CA GLU A 73 5.94 -0.58 -15.30
C GLU A 73 5.09 -0.14 -14.09
N GLN A 74 3.80 0.13 -14.30
CA GLN A 74 2.90 0.54 -13.23
C GLN A 74 2.71 -0.57 -12.19
N LEU A 75 2.60 -1.83 -12.63
CA LEU A 75 2.53 -2.97 -11.72
C LEU A 75 3.81 -3.08 -10.87
N ARG A 76 4.99 -2.94 -11.47
CA ARG A 76 6.25 -2.91 -10.72
C ARG A 76 6.26 -1.78 -9.68
N GLN A 77 5.89 -0.56 -10.08
CA GLN A 77 5.83 0.58 -9.16
C GLN A 77 4.84 0.33 -8.01
N THR A 78 3.70 -0.28 -8.30
CA THR A 78 2.69 -0.64 -7.29
C THR A 78 3.27 -1.62 -6.28
N VAL A 79 3.96 -2.67 -6.75
CA VAL A 79 4.61 -3.66 -5.86
C VAL A 79 5.69 -3.01 -5.00
N ILE A 80 6.52 -2.12 -5.56
CA ILE A 80 7.54 -1.39 -4.80
C ILE A 80 6.90 -0.58 -3.66
N VAL A 81 5.78 0.09 -3.92
CA VAL A 81 5.07 0.85 -2.88
C VAL A 81 4.52 -0.10 -1.82
N ILE A 82 3.90 -1.22 -2.20
CA ILE A 82 3.38 -2.20 -1.24
C ILE A 82 4.51 -2.78 -0.38
N GLU A 83 5.61 -3.21 -0.99
CA GLU A 83 6.76 -3.78 -0.28
C GLU A 83 7.33 -2.80 0.75
N ASN A 84 7.57 -1.54 0.33
CA ASN A 84 8.05 -0.49 1.22
C ASN A 84 7.11 -0.24 2.39
N LEU A 85 5.79 -0.21 2.15
CA LEU A 85 4.80 0.00 3.20
C LEU A 85 4.77 -1.19 4.17
N THR A 86 4.72 -2.42 3.65
CA THR A 86 4.66 -3.63 4.49
C THR A 86 5.87 -3.79 5.40
N ARG A 87 7.06 -3.36 4.96
CA ARG A 87 8.29 -3.40 5.78
C ARG A 87 8.29 -2.40 6.94
N LEU A 88 7.46 -1.36 6.87
CA LEU A 88 7.40 -0.27 7.84
C LEU A 88 6.15 -0.34 8.72
N VAL A 89 5.37 -1.42 8.59
CA VAL A 89 4.30 -1.77 9.54
C VAL A 89 4.96 -2.38 10.77
N ASN A 90 4.90 -1.67 11.88
CA ASN A 90 5.47 -2.11 13.16
C ASN A 90 4.48 -2.99 13.94
N ASN A 91 3.18 -2.70 13.83
CA ASN A 91 2.12 -3.47 14.48
C ASN A 91 1.22 -4.12 13.43
N LYS A 92 1.16 -5.45 13.43
CA LYS A 92 0.36 -6.21 12.45
C LYS A 92 -1.13 -5.87 12.49
N ARG A 93 -1.65 -5.38 13.62
CA ARG A 93 -3.04 -4.88 13.73
C ARG A 93 -3.35 -3.75 12.76
N GLU A 94 -2.36 -2.94 12.41
CA GLU A 94 -2.54 -1.82 11.49
C GLU A 94 -2.83 -2.28 10.06
N ILE A 95 -2.31 -3.44 9.65
CA ILE A 95 -2.53 -3.99 8.31
C ILE A 95 -3.68 -5.00 8.24
N GLU A 96 -4.08 -5.62 9.35
CA GLU A 96 -5.11 -6.68 9.44
C GLU A 96 -6.36 -6.38 8.59
N THR A 97 -6.95 -5.19 8.77
CA THR A 97 -8.17 -4.78 8.05
C THR A 97 -7.96 -4.66 6.53
N TYR A 98 -6.72 -4.47 6.08
CA TYR A 98 -6.36 -4.27 4.68
C TYR A 98 -5.83 -5.54 3.99
N ILE A 99 -5.49 -6.60 4.73
CA ILE A 99 -5.03 -7.88 4.19
C ILE A 99 -5.99 -8.45 3.13
N PRO A 100 -7.32 -8.55 3.38
CA PRO A 100 -8.25 -9.13 2.40
C PRO A 100 -8.32 -8.33 1.09
N ILE A 101 -7.90 -7.07 1.11
CA ILE A 101 -7.89 -6.17 -0.04
C ILE A 101 -6.59 -6.35 -0.85
N LEU A 102 -5.44 -6.39 -0.18
CA LEU A 102 -4.13 -6.41 -0.83
C LEU A 102 -3.70 -7.83 -1.26
N LEU A 103 -3.93 -8.84 -0.43
CA LEU A 103 -3.48 -10.22 -0.62
C LEU A 103 -3.81 -10.78 -2.02
N PRO A 104 -5.06 -10.74 -2.52
CA PRO A 104 -5.38 -11.33 -3.83
C PRO A 104 -4.66 -10.61 -4.98
N GLY A 105 -4.47 -9.29 -4.88
CA GLY A 105 -3.79 -8.50 -5.90
C GLY A 105 -2.27 -8.77 -5.92
N VAL A 106 -1.64 -8.83 -4.74
CA VAL A 106 -0.20 -9.14 -4.64
C VAL A 106 0.08 -10.57 -5.10
N LYS A 107 -0.71 -11.55 -4.66
CA LYS A 107 -0.57 -12.95 -5.08
C LYS A 107 -0.69 -13.12 -6.59
N LYS A 108 -1.68 -12.46 -7.21
CA LYS A 108 -1.81 -12.45 -8.67
C LYS A 108 -0.55 -11.92 -9.37
N ILE A 109 0.10 -10.89 -8.82
CA ILE A 109 1.33 -10.36 -9.42
C ILE A 109 2.49 -11.36 -9.30
N VAL A 110 2.63 -12.04 -8.16
CA VAL A 110 3.63 -13.12 -8.00
C VAL A 110 3.48 -14.18 -9.10
N GLU A 111 2.24 -14.56 -9.42
CA GLU A 111 1.93 -15.59 -10.42
C GLU A 111 2.08 -15.10 -11.87
N THR A 112 1.75 -13.83 -12.15
CA THR A 112 1.59 -13.31 -13.52
C THR A 112 2.71 -12.39 -13.99
N ALA A 113 3.53 -11.84 -13.10
CA ALA A 113 4.58 -10.91 -13.49
C ALA A 113 5.65 -11.60 -14.34
N SER A 114 5.95 -11.02 -15.50
CA SER A 114 6.93 -11.58 -16.44
C SER A 114 8.37 -11.37 -15.95
N LEU A 115 8.65 -10.26 -15.27
CA LEU A 115 9.97 -9.90 -14.79
C LEU A 115 10.29 -10.58 -13.44
N PRO A 116 11.42 -11.29 -13.31
CA PRO A 116 11.81 -11.96 -12.06
C PRO A 116 11.89 -11.01 -10.86
N GLU A 117 12.49 -9.83 -11.05
CA GLU A 117 12.61 -8.81 -9.99
C GLU A 117 11.26 -8.38 -9.40
N VAL A 118 10.21 -8.32 -10.24
CA VAL A 118 8.85 -7.93 -9.81
C VAL A 118 8.22 -9.06 -9.00
N ARG A 119 8.43 -10.32 -9.41
CA ARG A 119 7.98 -11.49 -8.66
C ARG A 119 8.69 -11.57 -7.31
N ASP A 120 9.98 -11.30 -7.25
CA ASP A 120 10.76 -11.33 -6.01
C ASP A 120 10.27 -10.26 -5.02
N LEU A 121 10.06 -9.03 -5.48
CA LEU A 121 9.49 -7.96 -4.65
C LEU A 121 8.07 -8.28 -4.19
N ALA A 122 7.22 -8.78 -5.10
CA ALA A 122 5.85 -9.16 -4.77
C ALA A 122 5.82 -10.33 -3.78
N SER A 123 6.75 -11.26 -3.87
CA SER A 123 6.84 -12.41 -2.94
C SER A 123 7.25 -11.97 -1.54
N LYS A 124 8.15 -10.98 -1.42
CA LYS A 124 8.49 -10.38 -0.12
C LYS A 124 7.29 -9.68 0.50
N ALA A 125 6.60 -8.85 -0.27
CA ALA A 125 5.37 -8.20 0.18
C ALA A 125 4.30 -9.22 0.58
N LEU A 126 4.14 -10.29 -0.21
CA LEU A 126 3.19 -11.38 0.07
C LEU A 126 3.52 -12.07 1.40
N SER A 127 4.78 -12.41 1.65
CA SER A 127 5.21 -13.05 2.90
C SER A 127 4.83 -12.21 4.11
N VAL A 128 5.05 -10.89 4.08
CA VAL A 128 4.68 -10.02 5.21
C VAL A 128 3.17 -9.98 5.43
N ILE A 129 2.39 -9.97 4.35
CA ILE A 129 0.93 -9.96 4.41
C ILE A 129 0.39 -11.31 4.93
N GLU A 130 0.93 -12.44 4.49
CA GLU A 130 0.57 -13.78 4.95
C GLU A 130 0.98 -14.00 6.42
N ASP A 131 2.15 -13.51 6.83
CA ASP A 131 2.59 -13.54 8.23
C ASP A 131 1.69 -12.69 9.15
N ALA A 132 1.10 -11.63 8.62
CA ALA A 132 0.10 -10.83 9.34
C ALA A 132 -1.27 -11.53 9.39
N GLU A 133 -1.65 -12.25 8.34
CA GLU A 133 -2.88 -13.06 8.30
C GLU A 133 -2.81 -14.24 9.29
N ALA A 134 -1.67 -14.92 9.36
CA ALA A 134 -1.46 -16.07 10.24
C ALA A 134 -1.52 -15.68 11.73
N GLU A 135 -0.94 -14.54 12.12
CA GLU A 135 -1.02 -14.06 13.50
C GLU A 135 -2.44 -13.65 13.91
N HIS A 136 -3.22 -13.09 12.99
CA HIS A 136 -4.63 -12.80 13.21
C HIS A 136 -5.45 -14.09 13.44
N ALA A 137 -5.15 -15.17 12.70
CA ALA A 137 -5.81 -16.46 12.87
C ALA A 137 -5.48 -17.15 14.20
N ASP A 138 -4.32 -16.87 14.79
CA ASP A 138 -3.81 -17.54 15.99
C ASP A 138 -4.34 -16.97 17.32
N GLY A 139 -5.09 -15.85 17.30
CA GLY A 139 -5.89 -15.37 18.44
C GLY A 139 -5.14 -15.14 19.76
N LYS A 140 -3.80 -15.08 19.76
CA LYS A 140 -3.02 -14.90 20.98
C LYS A 140 -2.98 -13.44 21.40
N PHE A 141 -3.97 -13.06 22.18
CA PHE A 141 -3.96 -11.90 23.05
C PHE A 141 -2.67 -11.87 23.90
N HIS A 142 -1.69 -11.04 23.52
CA HIS A 142 -0.86 -10.36 24.51
C HIS A 142 -1.57 -9.05 24.86
N VAL A 143 -2.43 -9.13 25.88
CA VAL A 143 -2.76 -7.97 26.70
C VAL A 143 -1.51 -7.68 27.51
N THR A 144 -0.94 -6.50 27.36
CA THR A 144 -0.03 -5.93 28.37
C THR A 144 -0.60 -4.58 28.75
#